data_AF-A0A093ZR31-F1
#
_entry.id   AF-A0A093ZR31-F1
#
_cell.length_a   1.000
_cell.length_b   1.000
_cell.length_c   1.000
_cell.angle_alpha   90.00
_cell.angle_beta   90.00
_cell.angle_gamma   90.00
#
_symmetry.space_group_name_H-M   'P 1'
#
loop_
_entity.id
_entity.type
_entity.pdbx_description
1 polymer ?
#
loop_
_entity_poly.entity_id
_entity_poly.type
_entity_poly.pdbx_seq_one_letter_code
_entity_poly.pdbx_strand_id
1 'polypeptide(L)'
;MSGQRGTWHLIPRRVRENVTIDNPPILEAFVLLATLSKDGEIVSRYADWPQPFKYLSFKENRGLAITLSKSRDTIAITAQKPVKGLVFAKRPGLSFNYNGLDILPRLKYIIYTDGLKENEELEWMFLGASESH
;
A
#
# COMPACT_ATOMS: atom_id res chain seq x y z
N MET A 1 -16.01 -50.00 16.52
CA MET A 1 -15.85 -48.77 15.72
C MET A 1 -15.89 -47.58 16.66
N SER A 2 -14.73 -47.14 17.15
CA SER A 2 -14.63 -45.95 18.01
C SER A 2 -14.51 -44.70 17.15
N GLY A 3 -15.48 -43.80 17.23
CA GLY A 3 -15.37 -42.47 16.63
C GLY A 3 -14.34 -41.64 17.40
N GLN A 4 -13.23 -41.28 16.73
CA GLN A 4 -12.32 -40.27 17.24
C GLN A 4 -13.03 -38.91 17.26
N ARG A 5 -13.15 -38.29 18.44
CA ARG A 5 -13.48 -36.87 18.54
C ARG A 5 -12.22 -36.07 18.21
N GLY A 6 -12.21 -35.44 17.05
CA GLY A 6 -11.17 -34.48 16.69
C GLY A 6 -11.26 -33.25 17.60
N THR A 7 -10.16 -32.96 18.29
CA THR A 7 -10.01 -31.75 19.10
C THR A 7 -9.64 -30.59 18.17
N TRP A 8 -10.60 -29.72 17.86
CA TRP A 8 -10.33 -28.49 17.10
C TRP A 8 -9.58 -27.50 17.98
N HIS A 9 -8.32 -27.24 17.66
CA HIS A 9 -7.58 -26.13 18.26
C HIS A 9 -8.00 -24.86 17.54
N LEU A 10 -8.83 -24.05 18.20
CA LEU A 10 -9.15 -22.70 17.74
C LEU A 10 -7.88 -21.85 17.87
N ILE A 11 -7.14 -21.70 16.77
CA ILE A 11 -6.11 -20.65 16.66
C ILE A 11 -6.85 -19.31 16.80
N PRO A 12 -6.42 -18.40 17.68
CA PRO A 12 -7.14 -17.16 17.91
C PRO A 12 -7.06 -16.28 16.65
N ARG A 13 -8.10 -16.32 15.83
CA ARG A 13 -8.40 -15.29 14.83
C ARG A 13 -8.69 -14.01 15.60
N ARG A 14 -7.68 -13.16 15.81
CA ARG A 14 -7.88 -11.85 16.41
C ARG A 14 -8.46 -10.91 15.36
N VAL A 15 -9.77 -11.00 15.12
CA VAL A 15 -10.52 -9.89 14.54
C VAL A 15 -10.64 -8.84 15.64
N ARG A 16 -10.10 -7.64 15.44
CA ARG A 16 -10.45 -6.50 16.29
C ARG A 16 -11.74 -5.90 15.76
N GLU A 17 -12.86 -6.44 16.21
CA GLU A 17 -14.16 -5.78 16.10
C GLU A 17 -14.19 -4.66 17.15
N ASN A 18 -14.64 -3.47 16.76
CA ASN A 18 -14.71 -2.26 17.60
C ASN A 18 -13.36 -1.54 17.82
N VAL A 19 -12.73 -1.08 16.75
CA VAL A 19 -11.75 0.03 16.86
C VAL A 19 -12.56 1.30 17.12
N THR A 20 -12.40 1.92 18.28
CA THR A 20 -12.92 3.28 18.51
C THR A 20 -12.19 4.20 17.55
N ILE A 21 -12.91 4.67 16.53
CA ILE A 21 -12.44 5.77 15.67
C ILE A 21 -12.81 7.04 16.42
N ASP A 22 -11.92 7.49 17.30
CA ASP A 22 -12.03 8.82 17.88
C ASP A 22 -11.87 9.80 16.71
N ASN A 23 -12.95 10.50 16.35
CA ASN A 23 -12.86 11.59 15.40
C ASN A 23 -11.93 12.63 16.03
N PRO A 24 -10.75 12.91 15.45
CA PRO A 24 -9.86 13.89 16.04
C PRO A 24 -10.60 15.23 16.13
N PRO A 25 -10.36 16.06 17.17
CA PRO A 25 -11.09 17.31 17.41
C PRO A 25 -10.83 18.40 16.35
N ILE A 26 -10.09 18.07 15.29
CA ILE A 26 -9.69 18.94 14.18
C ILE A 26 -10.24 18.42 12.86
N LEU A 27 -10.81 19.32 12.06
CA LEU A 27 -11.38 19.10 10.71
C LEU A 27 -10.28 18.87 9.65
N GLU A 28 -9.25 18.09 9.97
CA GLU A 28 -8.21 17.75 9.02
C GLU A 28 -8.55 16.45 8.28
N ALA A 29 -8.28 16.45 6.97
CA ALA A 29 -8.48 15.28 6.13
C ALA A 29 -7.49 14.16 6.53
N PHE A 30 -8.02 13.00 6.93
CA PHE A 30 -7.23 11.82 7.29
C PHE A 30 -7.51 10.65 6.36
N VAL A 31 -6.52 9.76 6.17
CA VAL A 31 -6.64 8.53 5.40
C VAL A 31 -6.73 7.35 6.37
N LEU A 32 -7.75 6.51 6.22
CA LEU A 32 -7.91 5.30 7.01
C LEU A 32 -7.14 4.14 6.36
N LEU A 33 -6.44 3.34 7.16
CA LEU A 33 -5.83 2.09 6.72
C LEU A 33 -6.46 0.92 7.45
N ALA A 34 -7.03 -0.01 6.68
CA ALA A 34 -7.43 -1.33 7.15
C ALA A 34 -6.40 -2.36 6.69
N THR A 35 -5.99 -3.24 7.60
CA THR A 35 -5.07 -4.35 7.30
C THR A 35 -5.71 -5.66 7.74
N LEU A 36 -5.81 -6.60 6.80
CA LEU A 36 -6.20 -7.98 7.09
C LEU A 36 -4.93 -8.80 7.29
N SER A 37 -4.84 -9.48 8.42
CA SER A 37 -3.75 -10.40 8.70
C SER A 37 -4.26 -11.80 9.03
N LYS A 38 -3.48 -12.80 8.65
CA LYS A 38 -3.71 -14.21 8.97
C LYS A 38 -2.39 -14.77 9.49
N ASP A 39 -2.40 -15.39 10.67
CA ASP A 39 -1.21 -16.00 11.28
C ASP A 39 0.01 -15.06 11.40
N GLY A 40 -0.25 -13.76 11.65
CA GLY A 40 0.78 -12.73 11.76
C GLY A 40 1.27 -12.15 10.41
N GLU A 41 0.85 -12.74 9.29
CA GLU A 41 1.14 -12.27 7.95
C GLU A 41 0.04 -11.32 7.46
N ILE A 42 0.42 -10.21 6.82
CA ILE A 42 -0.54 -9.30 6.19
C ILE A 42 -0.96 -9.88 4.84
N VAL A 43 -2.23 -10.26 4.72
CA VAL A 43 -2.78 -10.85 3.49
C VAL A 43 -3.54 -9.84 2.62
N SER A 44 -3.96 -8.71 3.20
CA SER A 44 -4.57 -7.61 2.43
C SER A 44 -4.47 -6.27 3.15
N ARG A 45 -4.50 -5.18 2.39
CA ARG A 45 -4.58 -3.79 2.88
C ARG A 45 -5.60 -3.02 2.06
N TYR A 46 -6.32 -2.11 2.69
CA TYR A 46 -7.23 -1.19 2.04
C TYR A 46 -7.07 0.20 2.65
N ALA A 47 -7.12 1.23 1.82
CA ALA A 47 -7.09 2.61 2.25
C ALA A 47 -8.38 3.31 1.87
N ASP A 48 -9.01 3.98 2.82
CA ASP A 48 -10.13 4.87 2.55
C ASP A 48 -9.68 6.32 2.70
N TRP A 49 -10.01 7.12 1.69
CA TRP A 49 -9.54 8.48 1.54
C TRP A 49 -10.69 9.45 1.71
N PRO A 50 -10.44 10.64 2.27
CA PRO A 50 -11.47 11.65 2.42
C PRO A 50 -11.97 12.08 1.05
N GLN A 51 -13.29 12.00 0.86
CA GLN A 51 -13.96 12.30 -0.39
C GLN A 51 -14.68 13.65 -0.33
N PRO A 52 -14.77 14.40 -1.45
CA PRO A 52 -14.21 14.07 -2.77
C PRO A 52 -12.75 14.49 -2.93
N PHE A 53 -11.97 13.76 -3.73
CA PHE A 53 -10.53 13.99 -3.92
C PHE A 53 -10.14 15.39 -4.40
N LYS A 54 -11.00 16.07 -5.17
CA LYS A 54 -10.72 17.41 -5.74
C LYS A 54 -10.53 18.51 -4.69
N TYR A 55 -10.89 18.26 -3.43
CA TYR A 55 -10.67 19.21 -2.32
C TYR A 55 -9.42 18.89 -1.49
N LEU A 56 -8.70 17.81 -1.81
CA LEU A 56 -7.45 17.48 -1.14
C LEU A 56 -6.29 18.26 -1.77
N SER A 57 -5.41 18.82 -0.93
CA SER A 57 -4.18 19.48 -1.38
C SER A 57 -3.08 18.45 -1.59
N PHE A 58 -2.42 18.49 -2.77
CA PHE A 58 -1.26 17.64 -3.08
C PHE A 58 0.05 18.42 -3.19
N LYS A 59 0.06 19.70 -2.77
CA LYS A 59 1.20 20.61 -2.94
C LYS A 59 2.46 20.23 -2.15
N GLU A 60 2.27 19.69 -0.96
CA GLU A 60 3.39 19.36 -0.09
C GLU A 60 4.11 18.10 -0.58
N ASN A 61 5.44 18.14 -0.59
CA ASN A 61 6.26 16.96 -0.84
C ASN A 61 5.84 15.79 0.07
N ARG A 62 5.53 14.66 -0.58
CA ARG A 62 5.04 13.45 0.09
C ARG A 62 6.15 12.55 0.63
N GLY A 63 7.41 12.90 0.38
CA GLY A 63 8.58 12.11 0.74
C GLY A 63 8.55 10.72 0.11
N LEU A 64 7.99 10.62 -1.11
CA LEU A 64 7.91 9.37 -1.87
C LEU A 64 9.33 8.96 -2.29
N ALA A 65 9.76 7.78 -1.87
CA ALA A 65 11.03 7.19 -2.27
C ALA A 65 10.75 5.86 -2.96
N ILE A 66 11.32 5.71 -4.16
CA ILE A 66 11.24 4.52 -5.00
C ILE A 66 12.67 4.08 -5.27
N THR A 67 13.01 2.85 -4.89
CA THR A 67 14.37 2.32 -5.02
C THR A 67 14.33 0.95 -5.69
N LEU A 68 15.14 0.79 -6.74
CA LEU A 68 15.33 -0.48 -7.43
C LEU A 68 16.37 -1.33 -6.71
N SER A 69 16.15 -2.64 -6.66
CA SER A 69 17.20 -3.61 -6.31
C SER A 69 18.34 -3.54 -7.34
N LYS A 70 19.53 -4.05 -6.96
CA LYS A 70 20.67 -4.17 -7.88
C LYS A 70 20.33 -5.00 -9.12
N SER A 71 19.54 -6.06 -8.94
CA SER A 71 19.03 -6.92 -10.02
C SER A 71 17.87 -6.31 -10.79
N ARG A 72 17.30 -5.18 -10.32
CA ARG A 72 16.18 -4.46 -10.95
C ARG A 72 14.90 -5.29 -11.12
N ASP A 73 14.78 -6.38 -10.37
CA ASP A 73 13.61 -7.27 -10.28
C ASP A 73 12.64 -6.86 -9.16
N THR A 74 13.02 -5.89 -8.33
CA THR A 74 12.30 -5.52 -7.13
C THR A 74 12.31 -4.00 -6.96
N ILE A 75 11.15 -3.45 -6.64
CA ILE A 75 10.94 -2.03 -6.36
C ILE A 75 10.52 -1.88 -4.90
N ALA A 76 11.33 -1.18 -4.10
CA ALA A 76 11.02 -0.81 -2.73
C ALA A 76 10.44 0.60 -2.70
N ILE A 77 9.30 0.76 -2.01
CA ILE A 77 8.54 2.01 -1.99
C ILE A 77 8.21 2.38 -0.54
N THR A 78 8.45 3.65 -0.21
CA THR A 78 8.06 4.28 1.06
C THR A 78 7.58 5.70 0.83
N ALA A 79 6.79 6.24 1.74
CA ALA A 79 6.38 7.65 1.72
C ALA A 79 6.34 8.23 3.13
N GLN A 80 6.47 9.55 3.25
CA GLN A 80 6.32 10.29 4.52
C GLN A 80 4.88 10.79 4.71
N LYS A 81 4.15 11.03 3.61
CA LYS A 81 2.72 11.35 3.58
C LYS A 81 1.97 10.35 2.68
N PRO A 82 0.66 10.13 2.88
CA PRO A 82 -0.12 9.23 2.02
C PRO A 82 0.04 9.58 0.54
N VAL A 83 0.25 8.60 -0.33
CA VAL A 83 0.29 8.78 -1.80
C VAL A 83 -0.84 7.94 -2.39
N LYS A 84 -1.76 8.59 -3.12
CA LYS A 84 -2.92 7.94 -3.73
C LYS A 84 -2.57 7.42 -5.11
N GLY A 85 -2.78 6.13 -5.33
CA GLY A 85 -2.79 5.49 -6.64
C GLY A 85 -1.47 5.59 -7.37
N LEU A 86 -0.36 5.26 -6.72
CA LEU A 86 0.94 5.16 -7.37
C LEU A 86 0.87 4.07 -8.45
N VAL A 87 1.13 4.47 -9.68
CA VAL A 87 1.15 3.62 -10.86
C VAL A 87 2.49 3.68 -11.55
N PHE A 88 3.01 2.52 -11.95
CA PHE A 88 4.16 2.39 -12.85
C PHE A 88 3.68 2.25 -14.29
N ALA A 89 4.38 2.90 -15.22
CA ALA A 89 4.07 2.78 -16.64
C ALA A 89 4.29 1.33 -17.12
N LYS A 90 3.27 0.73 -17.73
CA LYS A 90 3.36 -0.60 -18.36
C LYS A 90 3.72 -0.44 -19.83
N ARG A 91 4.56 -1.34 -20.33
CA ARG A 91 4.88 -1.48 -21.76
C ARG A 91 5.08 -2.96 -22.10
N PRO A 92 5.03 -3.36 -23.38
CA PRO A 92 5.35 -4.73 -23.77
C PRO A 92 6.72 -5.17 -23.21
N GLY A 93 6.74 -6.35 -22.59
CA GLY A 93 7.93 -6.89 -21.95
C GLY A 93 8.36 -6.20 -20.65
N LEU A 94 7.51 -5.36 -20.02
CA LEU A 94 7.70 -4.87 -18.65
C LEU A 94 6.44 -5.16 -17.85
N SER A 95 6.56 -5.92 -16.76
CA SER A 95 5.43 -6.33 -15.94
C SER A 95 5.68 -6.15 -14.44
N PHE A 96 4.61 -6.00 -13.68
CA PHE A 96 4.63 -5.83 -12.22
C PHE A 96 3.62 -6.77 -11.60
N ASN A 97 3.95 -7.40 -10.47
CA ASN A 97 3.02 -8.28 -9.77
C ASN A 97 1.82 -7.51 -9.19
N TYR A 98 2.02 -6.24 -8.83
CA TYR A 98 0.98 -5.31 -8.39
C TYR A 98 1.26 -3.90 -8.93
N ASN A 99 0.21 -3.12 -9.16
CA ASN A 99 0.30 -1.74 -9.62
C ASN A 99 -0.94 -0.96 -9.16
N GLY A 100 -0.87 0.37 -9.07
CA GLY A 100 -2.00 1.20 -8.64
C GLY A 100 -2.25 1.16 -7.13
N LEU A 101 -1.18 1.25 -6.34
CA LEU A 101 -1.22 1.10 -4.88
C LEU A 101 -1.30 2.46 -4.18
N ASP A 102 -2.00 2.50 -3.06
CA ASP A 102 -1.87 3.60 -2.11
C ASP A 102 -0.68 3.33 -1.18
N ILE A 103 0.28 4.27 -1.15
CA ILE A 103 1.48 4.18 -0.31
C ILE A 103 1.24 5.01 0.94
N LEU A 104 1.16 4.35 2.09
CA LEU A 104 0.91 5.01 3.36
C LEU A 104 2.19 5.14 4.20
N PRO A 105 2.29 6.18 5.04
CA PRO A 105 3.46 6.38 5.89
C PRO A 105 3.74 5.18 6.80
N ARG A 106 5.01 5.03 7.18
CA ARG A 106 5.50 3.97 8.10
C ARG A 106 5.39 2.54 7.55
N LEU A 107 4.96 2.37 6.30
CA LEU A 107 4.93 1.10 5.61
C LEU A 107 6.00 1.05 4.52
N LYS A 108 6.59 -0.13 4.34
CA LYS A 108 7.42 -0.47 3.18
C LYS A 108 6.63 -1.40 2.28
N TYR A 109 6.59 -1.06 0.99
CA TYR A 109 5.97 -1.86 -0.05
C TYR A 109 7.05 -2.42 -0.95
N ILE A 110 6.88 -3.69 -1.33
CA ILE A 110 7.79 -4.40 -2.24
C ILE A 110 6.96 -4.87 -3.43
N ILE A 111 7.35 -4.44 -4.61
CA ILE A 111 6.75 -4.87 -5.88
C ILE A 111 7.81 -5.64 -6.65
N TYR A 112 7.42 -6.81 -7.15
CA TYR A 112 8.25 -7.59 -8.05
C TYR A 112 7.96 -7.17 -9.50
N THR A 113 9.02 -6.98 -10.26
CA THR A 113 8.96 -6.54 -11.65
C THR A 113 9.80 -7.46 -12.53
N ASP A 114 9.39 -7.61 -13.78
CA ASP A 114 10.14 -8.36 -14.79
C ASP A 114 10.28 -7.52 -16.07
N GLY A 115 11.45 -7.63 -16.71
CA GLY A 115 11.76 -6.97 -17.98
C GLY A 115 12.15 -5.49 -17.93
N LEU A 116 12.52 -5.01 -16.73
CA LEU A 116 13.14 -3.69 -16.55
C LEU A 116 14.64 -3.77 -16.89
N LYS A 117 15.08 -3.08 -17.94
CA LYS A 117 16.45 -3.21 -18.46
C LYS A 117 17.45 -2.45 -17.61
N GLU A 118 18.73 -2.79 -17.77
CA GLU A 118 19.84 -2.02 -17.21
C GLU A 118 19.79 -0.57 -17.74
N ASN A 119 20.03 0.41 -16.85
CA ASN A 119 19.98 1.85 -17.14
C ASN A 119 18.63 2.41 -17.60
N GLU A 120 17.56 1.62 -17.60
CA GLU A 120 16.22 2.14 -17.90
C GLU A 120 15.68 2.98 -16.73
N GLU A 121 15.04 4.10 -17.02
CA GLU A 121 14.30 4.83 -15.99
C GLU A 121 12.94 4.20 -15.77
N LEU A 122 12.53 4.09 -14.51
CA LEU A 122 11.21 3.60 -14.15
C LEU A 122 10.24 4.78 -14.11
N GLU A 123 9.36 4.87 -15.09
CA GLU A 123 8.31 5.88 -15.12
C GLU A 123 7.15 5.54 -14.18
N TRP A 124 6.67 6.54 -13.45
CA TRP A 124 5.57 6.41 -12.51
C TRP A 124 4.78 7.71 -12.38
N MET A 125 3.54 7.59 -11.89
CA MET A 125 2.68 8.72 -11.57
C MET A 125 1.78 8.39 -10.38
N PHE A 126 1.29 9.41 -9.68
CA PHE A 126 0.26 9.27 -8.64
C PHE A 126 -0.69 10.47 -8.69
N LEU A 127 -1.82 10.40 -8.00
CA LEU A 127 -2.78 11.51 -7.96
C LEU A 127 -2.15 12.75 -7.32
N GLY A 128 -2.10 13.86 -8.07
CA GLY A 128 -1.49 15.11 -7.61
C GLY A 128 0.03 15.19 -7.79
N ALA A 129 0.64 14.26 -8.54
CA ALA A 129 2.09 14.27 -8.79
C ALA A 129 2.59 15.56 -9.46
N SER A 130 1.75 16.22 -10.28
CA SER A 130 2.07 17.51 -10.90
C SER A 130 2.02 18.70 -9.93
N GLU A 131 1.42 18.54 -8.77
CA GLU A 131 1.28 19.60 -7.75
C GLU A 131 2.31 19.47 -6.63
N SER A 132 2.82 18.25 -6.39
CA SER A 132 3.77 17.94 -5.32
C SER A 132 5.18 18.38 -5.71
N HIS A 133 5.73 19.38 -5.02
CA HIS A 133 7.11 19.85 -5.20
C HIS A 133 7.87 19.82 -3.87
#